data_AF-A0A1C6GJ61-F1
#
_entry.id   AF-A0A1C6GJ61-F1
#
_cell.length_a   1.000
_cell.length_b   1.000
_cell.length_c   1.000
_cell.angle_alpha   90.00
_cell.angle_beta   90.00
_cell.angle_gamma   90.00
#
_symmetry.space_group_name_H-M   'P 1'
#
loop_
_entity.id
_entity.type
_entity.pdbx_description
1 polymer ?
#
loop_
_entity_poly.entity_id
_entity_poly.type
_entity_poly.pdbx_seq_one_letter_code
_entity_poly.pdbx_strand_id
1 'polypeptide(L)' 'MAKWCFNYDSGEYEYIDRNGFSFSSGEFVFNWDNSEYQNEENDDNFLLQDDDLDW' A
#
# COMPACT_ATOMS: atom_id res chain seq x y z
N MET A 1 0.49 -8.33 -2.52
CA MET A 1 1.26 -8.27 -3.80
C MET A 1 2.09 -7.00 -3.77
N ALA A 2 3.23 -6.98 -4.48
CA ALA A 2 4.02 -5.77 -4.63
C ALA A 2 3.37 -4.83 -5.66
N LYS A 3 3.45 -3.53 -5.42
CA LYS A 3 2.94 -2.48 -6.31
C LYS A 3 4.11 -1.61 -6.77
N TRP A 4 3.90 -0.93 -7.89
CA TRP A 4 4.87 0.00 -8.45
C TRP A 4 4.76 1.34 -7.72
N CYS A 5 5.64 1.56 -6.75
CA CYS A 5 5.57 2.66 -5.81
C CYS A 5 6.82 3.53 -5.92
N PHE A 6 6.69 4.82 -5.63
CA PHE A 6 7.83 5.73 -5.61
C PHE A 6 8.61 5.59 -4.29
N ASN A 7 9.90 5.27 -4.38
CA ASN A 7 10.82 5.27 -3.25
C ASN A 7 11.44 6.66 -3.10
N TYR A 8 11.19 7.32 -1.96
CA TYR A 8 11.73 8.65 -1.70
C TYR A 8 13.19 8.64 -1.23
N ASP A 9 13.69 7.50 -0.78
CA ASP A 9 15.10 7.32 -0.38
C ASP A 9 15.99 7.21 -1.63
N SER A 10 15.59 6.34 -2.57
CA SER A 10 16.29 6.14 -3.86
C SER A 10 15.92 7.20 -4.91
N GLY A 11 14.75 7.83 -4.79
CA GLY A 11 14.22 8.78 -5.77
C GLY A 11 13.70 8.13 -7.07
N GLU A 12 13.46 6.81 -7.05
CA GLU A 12 13.05 6.02 -8.21
C GLU A 12 11.79 5.20 -7.90
N TYR A 13 11.12 4.71 -8.94
CA TYR A 13 9.99 3.79 -8.78
C TYR A 13 10.47 2.35 -8.66
N GLU A 14 9.93 1.64 -7.68
CA GLU A 14 10.30 0.26 -7.37
C GLU A 14 9.07 -0.62 -7.10
N TYR A 15 9.24 -1.94 -7.19
CA TYR A 15 8.22 -2.88 -6.72
C TYR A 15 8.30 -3.00 -5.20
N ILE A 16 7.40 -2.32 -4.49
CA ILE A 16 7.37 -2.31 -3.02
C ILE A 16 6.11 -3.01 -2.54
N ASP A 17 6.24 -3.95 -1.59
CA ASP A 17 5.09 -4.59 -0.94
C ASP A 17 4.42 -3.69 0.11
N ARG A 18 3.26 -4.11 0.62
CA ARG A 18 2.55 -3.36 1.67
C ARG A 18 3.41 -3.14 2.93
N ASN A 19 4.35 -4.03 3.22
CA ASN A 19 5.23 -3.93 4.38
C ASN A 19 6.42 -2.99 4.14
N GLY A 20 6.55 -2.41 2.95
CA GLY A 20 7.67 -1.56 2.56
C GLY A 20 8.88 -2.31 2.03
N PHE A 21 8.79 -3.60 1.74
CA PHE A 21 9.88 -4.36 1.15
C PHE A 21 9.99 -4.10 -0.35
N SER A 22 11.11 -3.51 -0.78
CA SER A 22 11.45 -3.31 -2.19
C SER A 22 12.05 -4.58 -2.78
N PHE A 23 11.41 -5.15 -3.80
CA PHE A 23 11.94 -6.27 -4.57
C PHE A 23 13.01 -5.86 -5.57
N SER A 24 13.07 -4.58 -5.94
CA SER A 24 14.08 -4.03 -6.85
C SER A 24 15.43 -3.93 -6.16
N SER A 25 15.45 -3.34 -4.96
CA SER A 25 16.67 -3.16 -4.17
C SER A 25 16.93 -4.32 -3.20
N GLY A 26 15.90 -5.12 -2.88
CA GLY A 26 16.01 -6.25 -1.96
C GLY A 26 16.08 -5.85 -0.48
N GLU A 27 15.57 -4.66 -0.14
CA GLU A 27 15.66 -4.05 1.18
C GLU A 27 14.33 -3.41 1.62
N PHE A 28 14.22 -3.12 2.91
CA PHE A 28 13.05 -2.43 3.46
C PHE A 28 13.19 -0.92 3.27
N VAL A 29 12.19 -0.35 2.60
CA VAL A 29 12.04 1.07 2.36
C VAL A 29 10.97 1.59 3.33
N PHE A 30 11.35 2.56 4.15
CA PHE A 30 10.43 3.18 5.10
C PHE A 30 9.77 4.43 4.54
N ASN A 31 10.42 5.08 3.57
CA ASN A 31 9.97 6.33 2.96
C ASN A 31 9.58 6.08 1.50
N TRP A 32 8.33 5.70 1.27
CA TRP A 32 7.79 5.40 -0.05
C TRP A 32 6.30 5.78 -0.14
N ASP A 33 5.80 5.92 -1.36
CA ASP A 33 4.40 6.25 -1.60
C ASP A 33 3.47 5.04 -1.40
N ASN A 34 2.89 4.94 -0.20
CA ASN A 34 2.00 3.86 0.21
C ASN A 34 0.50 4.21 0.14
N SER A 35 0.16 5.35 -0.49
CA SER A 35 -1.22 5.84 -0.60
C SER A 35 -2.17 4.81 -1.26
N GLU A 36 -1.68 4.08 -2.26
CA GLU A 36 -2.41 3.01 -2.94
C GLU A 36 -2.77 1.82 -2.04
N TYR A 37 -2.02 1.57 -0.97
CA TYR A 37 -2.33 0.51 -0.02
C TYR A 37 -3.25 0.99 1.10
N GLN A 38 -3.18 2.28 1.45
CA GLN A 38 -4.05 2.88 2.46
C GLN A 38 -5.50 2.99 1.97
N ASN A 39 -5.71 3.29 0.68
CA ASN A 39 -7.06 3.36 0.12
C ASN A 39 -7.76 1.99 0.09
N GLU A 40 -7.04 0.90 -0.20
CA GLU A 40 -7.61 -0.45 -0.19
C GLU A 40 -8.09 -0.87 1.21
N GLU A 41 -7.37 -0.54 2.29
CA GLU A 41 -7.85 -0.86 3.65
C GLU A 41 -9.12 -0.08 4.02
N ASN A 42 -9.29 1.12 3.48
CA ASN A 42 -10.47 1.93 3.77
C ASN A 42 -11.70 1.48 2.96
N ASP A 43 -11.50 1.03 1.73
CA ASP A 43 -12.59 0.47 0.88
C ASP A 43 -13.09 -0.87 1.43
N ASP A 44 -12.19 -1.78 1.84
CA ASP A 44 -12.57 -3.06 2.46
C ASP A 44 -13.36 -2.85 3.76
N ASN A 45 -13.01 -1.84 4.55
CA ASN A 45 -13.70 -1.53 5.80
C ASN A 45 -15.05 -0.80 5.58
N PHE A 46 -15.17 -0.03 4.50
CA PHE A 46 -16.42 0.64 4.12
C PHE A 46 -17.47 -0.36 3.62
N LEU A 47 -17.07 -1.33 2.79
CA LEU A 47 -17.98 -2.38 2.29
C LEU A 47 -18.50 -3.32 3.39
N LEU A 48 -17.78 -3.47 4.50
CA LEU A 48 -18.21 -4.29 5.64
C LEU A 48 -19.20 -3.56 6.58
N GLN A 49 -19.34 -2.24 6.47
CA GLN A 49 -20.24 -1.46 7.34
C GLN A 49 -21.65 -1.25 6.74
N ASP A 50 -21.83 -1.44 5.44
CA ASP A 50 -23.14 -1.34 4.79
C ASP A 50 -24.05 -2.59 5.01
N ASP A 51 -23.50 -3.76 5.35
CA ASP A 51 -24.28 -4.99 5.57
C ASP A 51 -24.94 -5.06 6.96
N ASP A 52 -24.54 -4.19 7.91
CA ASP A 52 -25.08 -4.13 9.29
C ASP A 52 -26.15 -3.03 9.50
N LEU A 53 -26.53 -2.30 8.44
CA LEU A 53 -27.64 -1.33 8.49
C LEU A 53 -28.96 -2.00 8.05
N ASP A 54 -29.41 -2.99 8.82
CA ASP A 54 -30.81 -3.44 8.79
C ASP A 54 -31.69 -2.41 9.53
N TRP A 55 -32.82 -2.10 8.92
CA TRP A 55 -33.81 -1.07 9.30
C TRP A 55 -34.33 -1.22 10.74
#